data_AF-A0A964XM52-F1
#
_entry.id   AF-A0A964XM52-F1
#
_cell.length_a   1.000
_cell.length_b   1.000
_cell.length_c   1.000
_cell.angle_alpha   90.00
_cell.angle_beta   90.00
_cell.angle_gamma   90.00
#
_symmetry.space_group_name_H-M   'P 1'
#
loop_
_entity.id
_entity.type
_entity.pdbx_description
1 polymer ?
#
loop_
_entity_poly.entity_id
_entity_poly.type
_entity_poly.pdbx_seq_one_letter_code
_entity_poly.pdbx_strand_id
1 'polypeptide(L)'
;MGPVASDDPAPLAGIEQHSIDWVPLSERHGKPSNVGAIWFVGSLNLTGLATGVVTLSMGASLVWTVIATVLGSLFGTFFMAFHSAQGPQLGLPQLVQSRPQFGYLGAAVTVWVFALVNYVGFNTSDALLSGQAMNLLTGMPNWLGYLLAAAVATVIALFGYDWIHRLNRWLTWPFVVITAVITVAALFGGGLPDGVWDAGPLDLAPFMLVFVFVAGFQLGWAPYVSDYSRYLRPDVPVRSTFWWTYLPSAISGIWVFVLGAVVSAGAPEGTDPVTALKLSADRLFSGFGTIAVVVLLVGLLSIMAINQYGGSLTMISIVDSFRPVKPTRTIRVVTIGIMLVTVGTVSTAVGIDQFNWFFANVVVVLTYLFIPWTAINLVDFFFVRRGQYVVKEIFNQHGIYGRWGWRGNLAYAIGLACMAPFMVVTGLFVGPVADSLGGVDCSIFVGLPVAGGLYWIFARSLDLATERRMVREEGLLAPLH
;
A
#
# COMPACT_ATOMS: atom_id res chain seq x y z
N MET A 1 -13.09 46.79 15.88
CA MET A 1 -11.81 46.09 15.67
C MET A 1 -11.97 45.26 14.41
N GLY A 2 -11.32 45.68 13.31
CA GLY A 2 -11.41 44.97 12.03
C GLY A 2 -10.67 43.64 12.08
N PRO A 3 -11.02 42.67 11.22
CA PRO A 3 -10.31 41.40 11.15
C PRO A 3 -8.89 41.65 10.64
N VAL A 4 -7.90 41.16 11.39
CA VAL A 4 -6.50 41.14 10.97
C VAL A 4 -6.41 40.16 9.81
N ALA A 5 -6.20 40.67 8.60
CA ALA A 5 -5.83 39.86 7.45
C ALA A 5 -4.50 39.18 7.76
N SER A 6 -4.48 37.85 7.79
CA SER A 6 -3.24 37.09 7.83
C SER A 6 -2.54 37.26 6.49
N ASP A 7 -1.39 37.93 6.49
CA ASP A 7 -0.43 38.00 5.37
C ASP A 7 0.23 36.63 5.14
N ASP A 8 -0.56 35.60 4.83
CA ASP A 8 0.01 34.37 4.28
C ASP A 8 0.37 34.64 2.81
N PRO A 9 1.62 34.39 2.40
CA PRO A 9 2.03 34.60 1.01
C PRO A 9 1.16 33.78 0.07
N ALA A 10 0.82 34.38 -1.08
CA ALA A 10 0.02 33.73 -2.12
C ALA A 10 0.56 32.32 -2.40
N PRO A 11 -0.32 31.29 -2.47
CA PRO A 11 0.13 29.92 -2.66
C PRO A 11 0.95 29.80 -3.94
N LEU A 12 2.15 29.23 -3.82
CA LEU A 12 2.93 28.82 -4.99
C LEU A 12 2.11 27.80 -5.77
N ALA A 13 1.83 28.10 -7.04
CA ALA A 13 1.04 27.24 -7.91
C ALA A 13 1.62 25.82 -7.96
N GLY A 14 0.79 24.82 -7.65
CA GLY A 14 1.16 23.40 -7.74
C GLY A 14 1.76 22.77 -6.48
N ILE A 15 1.77 23.44 -5.32
CA ILE A 15 2.10 22.83 -4.03
C ILE A 15 0.81 22.45 -3.28
N GLU A 16 0.75 21.21 -2.81
CA GLU A 16 -0.39 20.67 -2.06
C GLU A 16 -0.62 21.39 -0.73
N GLN A 17 -1.87 21.82 -0.50
CA GLN A 17 -2.27 22.60 0.69
C GLN A 17 -2.95 21.76 1.76
N HIS A 18 -3.68 20.71 1.36
CA HIS A 18 -4.41 19.84 2.29
C HIS A 18 -3.56 18.64 2.69
N SER A 19 -3.11 18.60 3.93
CA SER A 19 -2.40 17.44 4.47
C SER A 19 -3.41 16.44 5.05
N ILE A 20 -3.87 16.72 6.27
CA ILE A 20 -4.74 15.83 7.06
C ILE A 20 -6.22 16.24 7.04
N ASP A 21 -6.51 17.46 6.57
CA ASP A 21 -7.85 18.03 6.52
C ASP A 21 -8.70 17.42 5.40
N TRP A 22 -10.02 17.64 5.47
CA TRP A 22 -10.92 17.22 4.40
C TRP A 22 -10.80 18.16 3.20
N VAL A 23 -10.95 17.63 1.99
CA VAL A 23 -10.96 18.48 0.79
C VAL A 23 -12.34 19.13 0.60
N PRO A 24 -12.48 20.47 0.50
CA PRO A 24 -13.78 21.10 0.31
C PRO A 24 -14.48 20.68 -1.00
N LEU A 25 -15.81 20.76 -1.06
CA LEU A 25 -16.59 20.39 -2.26
C LEU A 25 -16.18 21.18 -3.51
N SER A 26 -15.83 22.45 -3.35
CA SER A 26 -15.36 23.34 -4.44
C SER A 26 -14.02 22.91 -5.04
N GLU A 27 -13.22 22.15 -4.30
CA GLU A 27 -11.93 21.64 -4.72
C GLU A 27 -12.01 20.19 -5.24
N ARG A 28 -13.22 19.62 -5.31
CA ARG A 28 -13.43 18.27 -5.85
C ARG A 28 -13.46 18.28 -7.37
N HIS A 29 -12.58 17.51 -7.99
CA HIS A 29 -12.39 17.43 -9.43
C HIS A 29 -11.89 16.05 -9.89
N GLY A 30 -11.70 15.92 -11.20
CA GLY A 30 -11.11 14.73 -11.80
C GLY A 30 -12.13 13.67 -12.22
N LYS A 31 -11.62 12.56 -12.76
CA LYS A 31 -12.40 11.43 -13.26
C LYS A 31 -11.91 10.14 -12.58
N PRO A 32 -12.79 9.17 -12.31
CA PRO A 32 -12.40 7.88 -11.74
C PRO A 32 -11.28 7.18 -12.51
N SER A 33 -11.26 7.31 -13.84
CA SER A 33 -10.19 6.78 -14.70
C SER A 33 -8.79 7.31 -14.37
N ASN A 34 -8.67 8.50 -13.77
CA ASN A 34 -7.38 9.06 -13.36
C ASN A 34 -6.77 8.30 -12.18
N VAL A 35 -7.62 7.73 -11.31
CA VAL A 35 -7.19 6.86 -10.20
C VAL A 35 -6.66 5.54 -10.77
N GLY A 36 -7.27 5.02 -11.82
CA GLY A 36 -6.81 3.80 -12.49
C GLY A 36 -5.40 3.89 -13.06
N ALA A 37 -5.00 5.03 -13.62
CA ALA A 37 -3.63 5.20 -14.11
C ALA A 37 -2.58 5.10 -12.99
N ILE A 38 -2.89 5.62 -11.80
CA ILE A 38 -2.00 5.50 -10.63
C ILE A 38 -1.82 4.05 -10.24
N TRP A 39 -2.91 3.31 -10.07
CA TRP A 39 -2.82 1.93 -9.59
C TRP A 39 -2.29 0.96 -10.64
N PHE A 40 -2.46 1.30 -11.92
CA PHE A 40 -1.80 0.55 -12.98
C PHE A 40 -0.27 0.70 -12.90
N VAL A 41 0.22 1.95 -12.86
CA VAL A 41 1.67 2.21 -12.78
C VAL A 41 2.25 1.80 -11.42
N GLY A 42 1.42 1.81 -10.37
CA GLY A 42 1.82 1.58 -8.99
C GLY A 42 2.54 0.25 -8.74
N SER A 43 2.24 -0.78 -9.54
CA SER A 43 2.90 -2.08 -9.46
C SER A 43 4.05 -2.24 -10.45
N LEU A 44 4.05 -1.50 -11.57
CA LEU A 44 5.03 -1.66 -12.66
C LEU A 44 6.36 -0.96 -12.34
N ASN A 45 7.12 -1.53 -11.41
CA ASN A 45 8.42 -1.05 -10.96
C ASN A 45 9.29 -2.20 -10.46
N LEU A 46 10.51 -1.90 -10.02
CA LEU A 46 11.44 -2.90 -9.48
C LEU A 46 10.88 -3.66 -8.28
N THR A 47 10.18 -3.00 -7.37
CA THR A 47 9.57 -3.65 -6.19
C THR A 47 8.49 -4.63 -6.60
N GLY A 48 7.62 -4.25 -7.54
CA GLY A 48 6.62 -5.17 -8.08
C GLY A 48 7.24 -6.40 -8.73
N LEU A 49 8.29 -6.23 -9.54
CA LEU A 49 9.00 -7.37 -10.11
C LEU A 49 9.65 -8.24 -9.02
N ALA A 50 10.28 -7.60 -8.03
CA ALA A 50 10.92 -8.29 -6.91
C ALA A 50 9.92 -9.07 -6.05
N THR A 51 8.67 -8.60 -5.90
CA THR A 51 7.58 -9.36 -5.29
C THR A 51 7.43 -10.73 -5.95
N GLY A 52 7.46 -10.78 -7.29
CA GLY A 52 7.40 -12.03 -8.04
C GLY A 52 8.61 -12.95 -7.83
N VAL A 53 9.81 -12.37 -7.68
CA VAL A 53 11.02 -13.14 -7.37
C VAL A 53 10.89 -13.77 -5.98
N VAL A 54 10.39 -13.00 -5.01
CA VAL A 54 10.17 -13.48 -3.64
C VAL A 54 9.13 -14.59 -3.59
N THR A 55 8.03 -14.51 -4.35
CA THR A 55 6.99 -15.56 -4.32
C THR A 55 7.53 -16.92 -4.75
N LEU A 56 8.36 -16.98 -5.79
CA LEU A 56 8.95 -18.25 -6.21
C LEU A 56 9.92 -18.81 -5.15
N SER A 57 10.65 -17.94 -4.44
CA SER A 57 11.55 -18.35 -3.35
C SER A 57 10.83 -19.01 -2.15
N MET A 58 9.50 -18.92 -2.06
CA MET A 58 8.72 -19.54 -0.99
C MET A 58 8.54 -21.06 -1.14
N GLY A 59 8.96 -21.63 -2.28
CA GLY A 59 9.09 -23.09 -2.45
C GLY A 59 7.95 -23.79 -3.19
N ALA A 60 6.94 -23.05 -3.67
CA ALA A 60 5.92 -23.62 -4.56
C ALA A 60 6.49 -23.76 -5.98
N SER A 61 5.98 -24.74 -6.76
CA SER A 61 6.30 -24.80 -8.19
C SER A 61 5.87 -23.51 -8.91
N LEU A 62 6.44 -23.22 -10.07
CA LEU A 62 6.13 -21.99 -10.80
C LEU A 62 4.62 -21.88 -11.12
N VAL A 63 3.98 -22.98 -11.53
CA VAL A 63 2.54 -22.99 -11.81
C VAL A 63 1.71 -22.66 -10.57
N TRP A 64 1.99 -23.31 -9.43
CA TRP A 64 1.27 -23.05 -8.19
C TRP A 64 1.57 -21.64 -7.63
N THR A 65 2.79 -21.14 -7.82
CA THR A 65 3.18 -19.76 -7.52
C THR A 65 2.36 -18.76 -8.34
N VAL A 66 2.21 -18.99 -9.64
CA VAL A 66 1.40 -18.15 -10.54
C VAL A 66 -0.07 -18.16 -10.11
N ILE A 67 -0.64 -19.34 -9.83
CA ILE A 67 -2.04 -19.45 -9.40
C ILE A 67 -2.25 -18.74 -8.06
N ALA A 68 -1.38 -18.98 -7.07
CA ALA A 68 -1.45 -18.31 -5.77
C ALA A 68 -1.28 -16.79 -5.89
N THR A 69 -0.38 -16.32 -6.77
CA THR A 69 -0.17 -14.90 -7.07
C THR A 69 -1.41 -14.26 -7.67
N VAL A 70 -2.08 -14.94 -8.62
CA VAL A 70 -3.33 -14.47 -9.22
C VAL A 70 -4.42 -14.37 -8.16
N LEU A 71 -4.65 -15.44 -7.40
CA LEU A 71 -5.70 -15.49 -6.39
C LEU A 71 -5.44 -14.48 -5.25
N GLY A 72 -4.20 -14.40 -4.77
CA GLY A 72 -3.78 -13.44 -3.76
C GLY A 72 -3.96 -12.01 -4.23
N SER A 73 -3.58 -11.71 -5.48
CA SER A 73 -3.75 -10.37 -6.04
C SER A 73 -5.23 -9.98 -6.12
N LEU A 74 -6.07 -10.86 -6.68
CA LEU A 74 -7.52 -10.61 -6.76
C LEU A 74 -8.14 -10.42 -5.37
N PHE A 75 -7.73 -11.25 -4.41
CA PHE A 75 -8.24 -11.19 -3.04
C PHE A 75 -7.82 -9.89 -2.33
N GLY A 76 -6.52 -9.56 -2.31
CA GLY A 76 -6.03 -8.37 -1.62
C GLY A 76 -6.51 -7.07 -2.26
N THR A 77 -6.50 -7.00 -3.60
CA THR A 77 -6.96 -5.82 -4.34
C THR A 77 -8.47 -5.58 -4.14
N PHE A 78 -9.26 -6.62 -3.88
CA PHE A 78 -10.69 -6.49 -3.60
C PHE A 78 -10.93 -5.58 -2.38
N PHE A 79 -10.24 -5.85 -1.27
CA PHE A 79 -10.35 -5.04 -0.06
C PHE A 79 -9.77 -3.64 -0.26
N MET A 80 -8.59 -3.55 -0.88
CA MET A 80 -7.97 -2.26 -1.25
C MET A 80 -8.91 -1.38 -2.07
N ALA A 81 -9.60 -1.93 -3.09
CA ALA A 81 -10.49 -1.15 -3.95
C ALA A 81 -11.73 -0.62 -3.22
N PHE A 82 -12.24 -1.34 -2.22
CA PHE A 82 -13.33 -0.85 -1.37
C PHE A 82 -12.91 0.32 -0.49
N HIS A 83 -11.69 0.32 0.03
CA HIS A 83 -11.14 1.48 0.74
C HIS A 83 -11.09 2.70 -0.19
N SER A 84 -10.65 2.52 -1.45
CA SER A 84 -10.58 3.63 -2.40
C SER A 84 -11.96 4.23 -2.68
N ALA A 85 -13.01 3.43 -2.66
CA ALA A 85 -14.37 3.89 -2.89
C ALA A 85 -14.92 4.79 -1.78
N GLN A 86 -14.27 4.84 -0.60
CA GLN A 86 -14.62 5.73 0.51
C GLN A 86 -14.15 7.18 0.26
N GLY A 87 -13.02 7.35 -0.45
CA GLY A 87 -12.40 8.65 -0.72
C GLY A 87 -13.33 9.70 -1.34
N PRO A 88 -14.11 9.42 -2.40
CA PRO A 88 -15.04 10.40 -2.95
C PRO A 88 -16.16 10.79 -1.97
N GLN A 89 -16.57 9.85 -1.12
CA GLN A 89 -17.72 10.01 -0.23
C GLN A 89 -17.39 10.84 1.01
N LEU A 90 -16.24 10.59 1.63
CA LEU A 90 -15.82 11.28 2.86
C LEU A 90 -14.82 12.37 2.57
N GLY A 91 -13.93 12.06 1.63
CA GLY A 91 -13.01 13.05 1.16
C GLY A 91 -11.94 13.45 2.16
N LEU A 92 -11.60 12.47 2.99
CA LEU A 92 -10.58 12.49 4.01
C LEU A 92 -9.43 11.58 3.58
N PRO A 93 -8.21 11.82 4.07
CA PRO A 93 -7.13 10.84 3.97
C PRO A 93 -7.57 9.49 4.56
N GLN A 94 -7.09 8.37 4.00
CA GLN A 94 -7.59 7.05 4.37
C GLN A 94 -7.46 6.79 5.87
N LEU A 95 -6.28 7.05 6.44
CA LEU A 95 -6.01 6.74 7.84
C LEU A 95 -6.87 7.58 8.78
N VAL A 96 -7.17 8.84 8.43
CA VAL A 96 -8.07 9.71 9.21
C VAL A 96 -9.48 9.12 9.30
N GLN A 97 -9.93 8.39 8.28
CA GLN A 97 -11.21 7.67 8.27
C GLN A 97 -11.26 6.51 9.29
N SER A 98 -10.16 6.21 10.00
CA SER A 98 -10.11 5.21 11.08
C SER A 98 -10.57 5.76 12.44
N ARG A 99 -10.66 7.09 12.62
CA ARG A 99 -11.09 7.67 13.90
C ARG A 99 -12.52 7.31 14.31
N PRO A 100 -13.52 7.22 13.41
CA PRO A 100 -14.86 6.79 13.79
C PRO A 100 -14.95 5.40 14.43
N GLN A 101 -14.07 4.47 14.05
CA GLN A 101 -14.10 3.09 14.56
C GLN A 101 -13.20 2.93 15.79
N PHE A 102 -12.04 3.59 15.80
CA PHE A 102 -11.00 3.40 16.81
C PHE A 102 -10.90 4.55 17.83
N GLY A 103 -11.62 5.65 17.62
CA GLY A 103 -11.52 6.88 18.42
C GLY A 103 -10.33 7.75 18.03
N TYR A 104 -10.32 8.99 18.54
CA TYR A 104 -9.34 10.01 18.18
C TYR A 104 -7.88 9.59 18.45
N LEU A 105 -7.58 9.06 19.64
CA LEU A 105 -6.26 8.52 19.98
C LEU A 105 -6.10 7.05 19.58
N GLY A 106 -7.16 6.26 19.70
CA GLY A 106 -7.08 4.83 19.41
C GLY A 106 -6.73 4.55 17.94
N ALA A 107 -7.18 5.37 16.99
CA ALA A 107 -6.77 5.23 15.59
C ALA A 107 -5.26 5.37 15.40
N ALA A 108 -4.65 6.36 16.07
CA ALA A 108 -3.21 6.60 15.99
C ALA A 108 -2.41 5.42 16.55
N VAL A 109 -2.76 4.95 17.76
CA VAL A 109 -2.02 3.89 18.48
C VAL A 109 -2.22 2.51 17.85
N THR A 110 -3.43 2.20 17.40
CA THR A 110 -3.80 0.85 16.97
C THR A 110 -3.56 0.60 15.48
N VAL A 111 -3.57 1.64 14.64
CA VAL A 111 -3.51 1.46 13.17
C VAL A 111 -2.39 2.29 12.55
N TRP A 112 -2.28 3.57 12.89
CA TRP A 112 -1.39 4.48 12.15
C TRP A 112 0.08 4.20 12.41
N VAL A 113 0.43 3.69 13.61
CA VAL A 113 1.79 3.19 13.88
C VAL A 113 2.16 2.08 12.90
N PHE A 114 1.26 1.13 12.63
CA PHE A 114 1.51 0.06 11.66
C PHE A 114 1.50 0.55 10.22
N ALA A 115 0.70 1.56 9.89
CA ALA A 115 0.80 2.26 8.62
C ALA A 115 2.17 2.94 8.45
N LEU A 116 2.72 3.56 9.50
CA LEU A 116 4.07 4.12 9.45
C LEU A 116 5.13 3.04 9.23
N VAL A 117 5.01 1.90 9.92
CA VAL A 117 5.87 0.73 9.69
C VAL A 117 5.74 0.22 8.26
N ASN A 118 4.55 0.23 7.68
CA ASN A 118 4.31 -0.11 6.27
C ASN A 118 5.11 0.81 5.33
N TYR A 119 4.98 2.13 5.50
CA TYR A 119 5.76 3.10 4.71
C TYR A 119 7.27 2.88 4.85
N VAL A 120 7.77 2.63 6.06
CA VAL A 120 9.19 2.35 6.29
C VAL A 120 9.61 1.03 5.65
N GLY A 121 8.81 -0.03 5.77
CA GLY A 121 9.12 -1.37 5.25
C GLY A 121 9.19 -1.41 3.73
N PHE A 122 8.17 -0.85 3.05
CA PHE A 122 8.18 -0.74 1.58
C PHE A 122 9.30 0.16 1.10
N ASN A 123 9.50 1.34 1.71
CA ASN A 123 10.55 2.25 1.27
C ASN A 123 11.97 1.72 1.59
N THR A 124 12.12 0.83 2.58
CA THR A 124 13.38 0.08 2.82
C THR A 124 13.63 -0.91 1.70
N SER A 125 12.59 -1.59 1.23
CA SER A 125 12.68 -2.52 0.09
C SER A 125 13.05 -1.75 -1.18
N ASP A 126 12.41 -0.60 -1.41
CA ASP A 126 12.74 0.30 -2.52
C ASP A 126 14.18 0.84 -2.41
N ALA A 127 14.66 1.14 -1.20
CA ALA A 127 16.02 1.59 -0.95
C ALA A 127 17.06 0.52 -1.33
N LEU A 128 16.83 -0.73 -0.94
CA LEU A 128 17.70 -1.85 -1.28
C LEU A 128 17.76 -2.06 -2.80
N LEU A 129 16.61 -2.10 -3.47
CA LEU A 129 16.53 -2.30 -4.92
C LEU A 129 17.10 -1.13 -5.73
N SER A 130 16.85 0.11 -5.31
CA SER A 130 17.43 1.29 -5.98
C SER A 130 18.94 1.36 -5.80
N GLY A 131 19.45 1.05 -4.61
CA GLY A 131 20.88 0.94 -4.34
C GLY A 131 21.55 -0.10 -5.25
N GLN A 132 20.96 -1.29 -5.33
CA GLN A 132 21.44 -2.38 -6.18
C GLN A 132 21.38 -2.03 -7.67
N ALA A 133 20.28 -1.44 -8.14
CA ALA A 133 20.17 -0.99 -9.52
C ALA A 133 21.24 0.03 -9.87
N MET A 134 21.49 1.02 -8.99
CA MET A 134 22.53 2.01 -9.21
C MET A 134 23.94 1.41 -9.19
N ASN A 135 24.20 0.44 -8.32
CA ASN A 135 25.46 -0.30 -8.30
C ASN A 135 25.67 -1.08 -9.59
N LEU A 136 24.67 -1.83 -10.05
CA LEU A 136 24.72 -2.59 -11.29
C LEU A 136 24.90 -1.68 -12.52
N LEU A 137 24.29 -0.49 -12.53
CA LEU A 137 24.36 0.45 -13.65
C LEU A 137 25.66 1.26 -13.71
N THR A 138 26.27 1.56 -12.56
CA THR A 138 27.35 2.58 -12.48
C THR A 138 28.59 2.14 -11.69
N GLY A 139 28.51 1.02 -10.96
CA GLY A 139 29.54 0.55 -10.03
C GLY A 139 29.57 1.27 -8.68
N MET A 140 28.69 2.25 -8.42
CA MET A 140 28.70 2.98 -7.16
C MET A 140 28.22 2.13 -5.97
N PRO A 141 28.62 2.43 -4.72
CA PRO A 141 28.13 1.70 -3.55
C PRO A 141 26.61 1.80 -3.39
N ASN A 142 25.97 0.71 -2.95
CA ASN A 142 24.50 0.63 -2.78
C ASN A 142 23.93 1.78 -1.92
N TRP A 143 24.61 2.15 -0.82
CA TRP A 143 24.16 3.23 0.05
C TRP A 143 24.10 4.59 -0.66
N LEU A 144 25.05 4.86 -1.57
CA LEU A 144 25.07 6.09 -2.36
C LEU A 144 23.97 6.05 -3.43
N GLY A 145 23.78 4.89 -4.07
CA GLY A 145 22.68 4.67 -5.01
C GLY A 145 21.31 4.96 -4.40
N TYR A 146 21.07 4.42 -3.19
CA TYR A 146 19.87 4.73 -2.41
C TYR A 146 19.74 6.22 -2.10
N LEU A 147 20.79 6.87 -1.58
CA LEU A 147 20.71 8.29 -1.22
C LEU A 147 20.34 9.18 -2.41
N LEU A 148 20.90 8.89 -3.59
CA LEU A 148 20.56 9.61 -4.82
C LEU A 148 19.11 9.34 -5.24
N ALA A 149 18.66 8.09 -5.21
CA ALA A 149 17.28 7.72 -5.48
C ALA A 149 16.30 8.41 -4.52
N ALA A 150 16.60 8.40 -3.22
CA ALA A 150 15.80 9.01 -2.17
C ALA A 150 15.76 10.54 -2.28
N ALA A 151 16.84 11.19 -2.72
CA ALA A 151 16.87 12.62 -3.01
C ALA A 151 15.94 12.98 -4.18
N VAL A 152 15.97 12.20 -5.27
CA VAL A 152 15.05 12.37 -6.40
C VAL A 152 13.60 12.15 -5.97
N ALA A 153 13.33 11.07 -5.22
CA ALA A 153 12.01 10.77 -4.68
C ALA A 153 11.50 11.89 -3.75
N THR A 154 12.38 12.48 -2.93
CA THR A 154 12.04 13.61 -2.05
C THR A 154 11.60 14.82 -2.87
N VAL A 155 12.31 15.14 -3.95
CA VAL A 155 11.95 16.24 -4.85
C VAL A 155 10.56 16.00 -5.44
N ILE A 156 10.29 14.80 -5.94
CA ILE A 156 8.96 14.43 -6.47
C ILE A 156 7.88 14.53 -5.37
N ALA A 157 8.17 14.03 -4.17
CA ALA A 157 7.24 14.05 -3.04
C ALA A 157 6.90 15.46 -2.57
N LEU A 158 7.78 16.46 -2.75
CA LEU A 158 7.50 17.86 -2.42
C LEU A 158 6.46 18.50 -3.34
N PHE A 159 6.38 18.05 -4.59
CA PHE A 159 5.40 18.55 -5.57
C PHE A 159 3.97 18.00 -5.34
N GLY A 160 3.82 16.90 -4.59
CA GLY A 160 2.52 16.42 -4.07
C GLY A 160 1.59 15.77 -5.10
N TYR A 161 0.31 15.64 -4.71
CA TYR A 161 -0.76 14.89 -5.40
C TYR A 161 -0.84 15.12 -6.92
N ASP A 162 -0.92 16.38 -7.38
CA ASP A 162 -1.19 16.70 -8.79
C ASP A 162 -0.06 16.25 -9.73
N TRP A 163 1.19 16.35 -9.27
CA TRP A 163 2.35 15.94 -10.05
C TRP A 163 2.47 14.42 -10.12
N ILE A 164 2.14 13.71 -9.03
CA ILE A 164 2.07 12.24 -9.01
C ILE A 164 1.02 11.75 -10.04
N HIS A 165 -0.17 12.35 -10.07
CA HIS A 165 -1.20 12.00 -11.06
C HIS A 165 -0.79 12.30 -12.50
N ARG A 166 -0.05 13.39 -12.74
CA ARG A 166 0.49 13.70 -14.07
C ARG A 166 1.54 12.67 -14.47
N LEU A 167 2.57 12.48 -13.65
CA LEU A 167 3.66 11.57 -13.90
C LEU A 167 3.16 10.15 -14.20
N ASN A 168 2.26 9.60 -13.37
CA ASN A 168 1.74 8.25 -13.58
C ASN A 168 0.98 8.10 -14.90
N ARG A 169 0.21 9.11 -15.35
CA ARG A 169 -0.45 9.06 -16.67
C ARG A 169 0.53 9.04 -17.83
N TRP A 170 1.65 9.76 -17.72
CA TRP A 170 2.71 9.76 -18.73
C TRP A 170 3.49 8.45 -18.72
N LEU A 171 3.71 7.85 -17.55
CA LEU A 171 4.44 6.59 -17.40
C LEU A 171 3.63 5.36 -17.82
N THR A 172 2.30 5.41 -17.83
CA THR A 172 1.43 4.25 -18.14
C THR A 172 1.87 3.51 -19.41
N TRP A 173 1.91 4.18 -20.56
CA TRP A 173 2.19 3.52 -21.84
C TRP A 173 3.64 3.05 -21.99
N PRO A 174 4.66 3.85 -21.64
CA PRO A 174 6.04 3.36 -21.59
C PRO A 174 6.19 2.10 -20.73
N PHE A 175 5.51 2.06 -19.58
CA PHE A 175 5.59 0.92 -18.66
C PHE A 175 4.84 -0.31 -19.17
N VAL A 176 3.70 -0.13 -19.86
CA VAL A 176 3.04 -1.23 -20.59
C VAL A 176 3.99 -1.82 -21.62
N VAL A 177 4.61 -0.97 -22.45
CA VAL A 177 5.48 -1.43 -23.55
C VAL A 177 6.70 -2.15 -23.00
N ILE A 178 7.45 -1.55 -22.07
CA ILE A 178 8.66 -2.17 -21.54
C ILE A 178 8.34 -3.49 -20.82
N THR A 179 7.26 -3.55 -20.02
CA THR A 179 6.87 -4.77 -19.30
C THR A 179 6.46 -5.87 -20.27
N ALA A 180 5.78 -5.53 -21.38
CA ALA A 180 5.46 -6.47 -22.44
C ALA A 180 6.70 -7.02 -23.13
N VAL A 181 7.68 -6.17 -23.44
CA VAL A 181 8.94 -6.61 -24.05
C VAL A 181 9.76 -7.48 -23.09
N ILE A 182 9.82 -7.13 -21.79
CA ILE A 182 10.45 -7.98 -20.76
C ILE A 182 9.71 -9.31 -20.64
N THR A 183 8.38 -9.32 -20.74
CA THR A 183 7.57 -10.56 -20.73
C THR A 183 7.94 -11.46 -21.91
N VAL A 184 8.08 -10.89 -23.11
CA VAL A 184 8.53 -11.64 -24.29
C VAL A 184 9.95 -12.18 -24.08
N ALA A 185 10.86 -11.38 -23.55
CA ALA A 185 12.23 -11.81 -23.25
C ALA A 185 12.27 -12.96 -22.23
N ALA A 186 11.46 -12.89 -21.17
CA ALA A 186 11.40 -13.90 -20.12
C ALA A 186 10.79 -15.23 -20.59
N LEU A 187 9.77 -15.18 -21.45
CA LEU A 187 9.08 -16.38 -21.95
C LEU A 187 9.75 -17.01 -23.17
N PHE A 188 10.32 -16.20 -24.06
CA PHE A 188 10.78 -16.64 -25.38
C PHE A 188 12.27 -16.38 -25.65
N GLY A 189 12.98 -15.70 -24.75
CA GLY A 189 14.43 -15.44 -24.89
C GLY A 189 15.32 -16.66 -24.61
N GLY A 190 14.73 -17.80 -24.22
CA GLY A 190 15.46 -19.00 -23.80
C GLY A 190 16.01 -18.89 -22.37
N GLY A 191 16.19 -20.01 -21.68
CA GLY A 191 16.74 -20.03 -20.31
C GLY A 191 15.75 -20.34 -19.20
N LEU A 192 14.48 -20.57 -19.54
CA LEU A 192 13.58 -21.32 -18.66
C LEU A 192 13.98 -22.81 -18.69
N PRO A 193 14.14 -23.48 -17.53
CA PRO A 193 14.43 -24.90 -17.48
C PRO A 193 13.32 -25.75 -18.13
N ASP A 194 13.69 -26.90 -18.68
CA ASP A 194 12.72 -27.89 -19.14
C ASP A 194 11.85 -28.35 -17.96
N GLY A 195 10.54 -28.49 -18.18
CA GLY A 195 9.58 -28.87 -17.14
C GLY A 195 9.27 -27.78 -16.11
N VAL A 196 9.75 -26.53 -16.26
CA VAL A 196 9.42 -25.43 -15.33
C VAL A 196 7.90 -25.18 -15.21
N TRP A 197 7.14 -25.55 -16.25
CA TRP A 197 5.68 -25.45 -16.30
C TRP A 197 4.96 -26.71 -15.83
N ASP A 198 5.69 -27.73 -15.38
CA ASP A 198 5.09 -28.88 -14.73
C ASP A 198 4.60 -28.47 -13.35
N ALA A 199 3.29 -28.56 -13.13
CA ALA A 199 2.70 -28.10 -11.88
C ALA A 199 3.18 -28.92 -10.67
N GLY A 200 3.38 -30.23 -10.87
CA GLY A 200 3.61 -31.16 -9.77
C GLY A 200 2.43 -31.23 -8.79
N PRO A 201 2.57 -31.95 -7.67
CA PRO A 201 1.56 -31.94 -6.61
C PRO A 201 1.44 -30.55 -5.98
N LEU A 202 0.21 -30.21 -5.58
CA LEU A 202 -0.03 -28.99 -4.80
C LEU A 202 0.44 -29.20 -3.35
N ASP A 203 1.47 -28.47 -2.95
CA ASP A 203 1.80 -28.26 -1.54
C ASP A 203 1.10 -27.00 -1.03
N LEU A 204 0.18 -27.19 -0.08
CA LEU A 204 -0.66 -26.11 0.43
C LEU A 204 0.12 -25.08 1.25
N ALA A 205 1.20 -25.47 1.93
CA ALA A 205 1.97 -24.56 2.78
C ALA A 205 2.64 -23.44 1.96
N PRO A 206 3.52 -23.72 0.98
CA PRO A 206 4.12 -22.69 0.15
C PRO A 206 3.09 -21.99 -0.75
N PHE A 207 2.04 -22.68 -1.19
CA PHE A 207 0.94 -22.05 -1.92
C PHE A 207 0.26 -20.95 -1.09
N MET A 208 -0.07 -21.26 0.17
CA MET A 208 -0.71 -20.29 1.07
C MET A 208 0.24 -19.18 1.50
N LEU A 209 1.53 -19.44 1.65
CA LEU A 209 2.54 -18.40 1.87
C LEU A 209 2.55 -17.38 0.72
N VAL A 210 2.59 -17.85 -0.53
CA VAL A 210 2.52 -16.97 -1.72
C VAL A 210 1.20 -16.20 -1.74
N PHE A 211 0.08 -16.89 -1.50
CA PHE A 211 -1.24 -16.26 -1.49
C PHE A 211 -1.32 -15.14 -0.44
N VAL A 212 -0.93 -15.41 0.81
CA VAL A 212 -1.00 -14.44 1.92
C VAL A 212 -0.03 -13.28 1.68
N PHE A 213 1.18 -13.54 1.21
CA PHE A 213 2.15 -12.50 0.88
C PHE A 213 1.64 -11.57 -0.23
N VAL A 214 1.09 -12.11 -1.32
CA VAL A 214 0.60 -11.31 -2.45
C VAL A 214 -0.69 -10.56 -2.10
N ALA A 215 -1.62 -11.22 -1.40
CA ALA A 215 -2.81 -10.56 -0.86
C ALA A 215 -2.43 -9.43 0.09
N GLY A 216 -1.41 -9.68 0.92
CA GLY A 216 -0.77 -8.74 1.81
C GLY A 216 -0.19 -7.52 1.12
N PHE A 217 0.60 -7.73 0.08
CA PHE A 217 1.16 -6.67 -0.74
C PHE A 217 0.05 -5.74 -1.26
N GLN A 218 -1.01 -6.31 -1.84
CA GLN A 218 -2.12 -5.52 -2.37
C GLN A 218 -2.89 -4.81 -1.26
N LEU A 219 -3.10 -5.48 -0.13
CA LEU A 219 -3.73 -4.87 1.04
C LEU A 219 -2.87 -3.74 1.64
N GLY A 220 -1.54 -3.82 1.48
CA GLY A 220 -0.58 -2.79 1.90
C GLY A 220 -0.81 -1.43 1.23
N TRP A 221 -1.52 -1.38 0.09
CA TRP A 221 -1.96 -0.12 -0.52
C TRP A 221 -3.21 0.47 0.13
N ALA A 222 -3.97 -0.30 0.91
CA ALA A 222 -5.21 0.17 1.51
C ALA A 222 -5.04 1.46 2.34
N PRO A 223 -3.98 1.65 3.15
CA PRO A 223 -3.71 2.94 3.82
C PRO A 223 -3.50 4.15 2.90
N TYR A 224 -3.28 3.94 1.60
CA TYR A 224 -2.94 4.97 0.61
C TYR A 224 -4.16 5.36 -0.23
N VAL A 225 -5.09 4.43 -0.44
CA VAL A 225 -5.95 4.52 -1.62
C VAL A 225 -6.94 5.69 -1.61
N SER A 226 -7.46 6.08 -0.44
CA SER A 226 -8.32 7.27 -0.35
C SER A 226 -7.57 8.59 -0.46
N ASP A 227 -6.24 8.59 -0.29
CA ASP A 227 -5.46 9.81 -0.49
C ASP A 227 -5.47 10.22 -1.97
N TYR A 228 -5.59 9.23 -2.86
CA TYR A 228 -5.69 9.41 -4.31
C TYR A 228 -7.12 9.51 -4.86
N SER A 229 -8.14 9.18 -4.05
CA SER A 229 -9.56 9.17 -4.46
C SER A 229 -10.47 10.10 -3.67
N ARG A 230 -10.02 10.70 -2.55
CA ARG A 230 -10.49 12.04 -2.12
C ARG A 230 -10.23 13.01 -3.29
N TYR A 231 -10.54 14.29 -3.29
CA TYR A 231 -10.55 15.09 -4.54
C TYR A 231 -11.55 14.64 -5.62
N LEU A 232 -11.88 13.35 -5.84
CA LEU A 232 -12.98 13.00 -6.74
C LEU A 232 -14.31 13.60 -6.23
N ARG A 233 -15.19 13.91 -7.17
CA ARG A 233 -16.50 14.48 -6.85
C ARG A 233 -17.35 13.49 -6.03
N PRO A 234 -18.17 13.96 -5.08
CA PRO A 234 -18.99 13.08 -4.23
C PRO A 234 -20.07 12.30 -4.99
N ASP A 235 -20.52 12.80 -6.14
CA ASP A 235 -21.50 12.12 -7.00
C ASP A 235 -20.90 10.94 -7.77
N VAL A 236 -19.60 10.69 -7.66
CA VAL A 236 -18.97 9.48 -8.19
C VAL A 236 -19.47 8.26 -7.40
N PRO A 237 -20.11 7.28 -8.06
CA PRO A 237 -20.64 6.12 -7.37
C PRO A 237 -19.51 5.20 -6.91
N VAL A 238 -19.71 4.55 -5.76
CA VAL A 238 -18.80 3.54 -5.16
C VAL A 238 -18.32 2.53 -6.22
N ARG A 239 -19.23 2.02 -7.05
CA ARG A 239 -18.92 1.06 -8.11
C ARG A 239 -17.88 1.57 -9.10
N SER A 240 -17.94 2.86 -9.47
CA SER A 240 -17.01 3.44 -10.45
C SER A 240 -15.61 3.50 -9.87
N THR A 241 -15.46 4.06 -8.66
CA THR A 241 -14.15 4.14 -7.98
C THR A 241 -13.59 2.76 -7.67
N PHE A 242 -14.44 1.81 -7.28
CA PHE A 242 -14.04 0.41 -7.08
C PHE A 242 -13.43 -0.17 -8.35
N TRP A 243 -14.13 -0.17 -9.49
CA TRP A 243 -13.62 -0.82 -10.71
C TRP A 243 -12.42 -0.11 -11.31
N TRP A 244 -12.37 1.23 -11.23
CA TRP A 244 -11.21 2.01 -11.65
C TRP A 244 -10.01 1.89 -10.71
N THR A 245 -10.16 1.30 -9.54
CA THR A 245 -9.04 0.92 -8.67
C THR A 245 -8.68 -0.55 -8.84
N TYR A 246 -9.70 -1.42 -8.78
CA TYR A 246 -9.57 -2.87 -8.77
C TYR A 246 -8.92 -3.41 -10.05
N LEU A 247 -9.49 -3.11 -11.24
CA LEU A 247 -8.97 -3.68 -12.48
C LEU A 247 -7.54 -3.21 -12.78
N PRO A 248 -7.21 -1.91 -12.73
CA PRO A 248 -5.87 -1.48 -13.08
C PRO A 248 -4.82 -1.99 -12.10
N SER A 249 -5.11 -2.01 -10.79
CA SER A 249 -4.23 -2.55 -9.75
C SER A 249 -4.03 -4.07 -9.86
N ALA A 250 -5.12 -4.83 -10.03
CA ALA A 250 -5.05 -6.28 -10.14
C ALA A 250 -4.33 -6.69 -11.42
N ILE A 251 -4.63 -6.05 -12.56
CA ILE A 251 -3.98 -6.36 -13.84
C ILE A 251 -2.48 -6.07 -13.76
N SER A 252 -2.08 -4.88 -13.29
CA SER A 252 -0.65 -4.53 -13.23
C SER A 252 0.10 -5.38 -12.21
N GLY A 253 -0.48 -5.62 -11.03
CA GLY A 253 0.09 -6.45 -9.98
C GLY A 253 0.26 -7.89 -10.44
N ILE A 254 -0.81 -8.53 -10.93
CA ILE A 254 -0.73 -9.90 -11.45
C ILE A 254 0.34 -10.00 -12.54
N TRP A 255 0.33 -9.07 -13.50
CA TRP A 255 1.26 -9.11 -14.62
C TRP A 255 2.71 -9.06 -14.16
N VAL A 256 3.08 -8.09 -13.33
CA VAL A 256 4.48 -7.89 -12.92
C VAL A 256 4.94 -8.90 -11.88
N PHE A 257 4.05 -9.39 -11.00
CA PHE A 257 4.40 -10.41 -10.01
C PHE A 257 4.61 -11.76 -10.69
N VAL A 258 3.73 -12.14 -11.63
CA VAL A 258 3.93 -13.35 -12.44
C VAL A 258 5.20 -13.23 -13.28
N LEU A 259 5.44 -12.06 -13.89
CA LEU A 259 6.67 -11.80 -14.64
C LEU A 259 7.92 -11.97 -13.76
N GLY A 260 7.91 -11.44 -12.54
CA GLY A 260 9.01 -11.60 -11.58
C GLY A 260 9.28 -13.06 -11.22
N ALA A 261 8.23 -13.86 -11.02
CA ALA A 261 8.37 -15.29 -10.76
C ALA A 261 8.98 -16.03 -11.96
N VAL A 262 8.55 -15.72 -13.19
CA VAL A 262 9.11 -16.30 -14.42
C VAL A 262 10.58 -15.88 -14.61
N VAL A 263 10.89 -14.60 -14.39
CA VAL A 263 12.26 -14.07 -14.43
C VAL A 263 13.15 -14.81 -13.44
N SER A 264 12.67 -15.02 -12.21
CA SER A 264 13.38 -15.79 -11.18
C SER A 264 13.59 -17.24 -11.56
N ALA A 265 12.59 -17.89 -12.18
CA ALA A 265 12.68 -19.30 -12.58
C ALA A 265 13.74 -19.53 -13.68
N GLY A 266 13.99 -18.51 -14.51
CA GLY A 266 15.05 -18.53 -15.51
C GLY A 266 16.40 -18.05 -15.00
N ALA A 267 16.52 -17.57 -13.76
CA ALA A 267 17.79 -17.07 -13.22
C ALA A 267 18.52 -18.17 -12.41
N PRO A 268 19.86 -18.10 -12.28
CA PRO A 268 20.58 -18.94 -11.33
C PRO A 268 20.03 -18.80 -9.92
N GLU A 269 20.03 -19.89 -9.14
CA GLU A 269 19.57 -19.88 -7.77
C GLU A 269 20.31 -18.83 -6.91
N GLY A 270 19.58 -18.10 -6.09
CA GLY A 270 20.12 -17.03 -5.25
C GLY A 270 20.41 -15.71 -5.97
N THR A 271 20.08 -15.58 -7.26
CA THR A 271 20.22 -14.31 -7.99
C THR A 271 19.24 -13.27 -7.42
N ASP A 272 19.74 -12.07 -7.15
CA ASP A 272 18.91 -10.96 -6.68
C ASP A 272 17.90 -10.47 -7.75
N PRO A 273 16.82 -9.78 -7.35
CA PRO A 273 15.76 -9.39 -8.29
C PRO A 273 16.21 -8.49 -9.44
N VAL A 274 17.15 -7.57 -9.21
CA VAL A 274 17.57 -6.59 -10.22
C VAL A 274 18.49 -7.24 -11.26
N THR A 275 19.39 -8.11 -10.81
CA THR A 275 20.25 -8.91 -11.67
C THR A 275 19.43 -9.94 -12.44
N ALA A 276 18.46 -10.60 -11.81
CA ALA A 276 17.56 -11.54 -12.48
C ALA A 276 16.78 -10.84 -13.62
N LEU A 277 16.26 -9.63 -13.37
CA LEU A 277 15.65 -8.79 -14.39
C LEU A 277 16.62 -8.53 -15.56
N LYS A 278 17.82 -8.05 -15.25
CA LYS A 278 18.81 -7.68 -16.26
C LYS A 278 19.15 -8.88 -17.14
N LEU A 279 19.47 -10.03 -16.54
CA LEU A 279 19.81 -11.27 -17.24
C LEU A 279 18.64 -11.74 -18.10
N SER A 280 17.42 -11.71 -17.56
CA SER A 280 16.24 -12.16 -18.30
C SER A 280 15.94 -11.27 -19.50
N ALA A 281 16.12 -9.95 -19.36
CA ALA A 281 15.89 -9.01 -20.45
C ALA A 281 17.02 -9.08 -21.52
N ASP A 282 18.29 -9.23 -21.11
CA ASP A 282 19.43 -9.32 -22.06
C ASP A 282 19.34 -10.52 -23.03
N ARG A 283 18.47 -11.50 -22.75
CA ARG A 283 18.17 -12.63 -23.65
C ARG A 283 17.52 -12.20 -24.97
N LEU A 284 16.80 -11.07 -24.98
CA LEU A 284 16.23 -10.56 -26.21
C LEU A 284 17.30 -9.97 -27.12
N PHE A 285 18.16 -9.11 -26.55
CA PHE A 285 19.40 -8.65 -27.15
C PHE A 285 20.31 -8.07 -26.06
N SER A 286 21.62 -8.13 -26.29
CA SER A 286 22.63 -7.59 -25.37
C SER A 286 22.41 -6.09 -25.11
N GLY A 287 22.23 -5.72 -23.85
CA GLY A 287 22.04 -4.34 -23.41
C GLY A 287 20.58 -3.97 -23.14
N PHE A 288 19.61 -4.81 -23.52
CA PHE A 288 18.21 -4.58 -23.18
C PHE A 288 17.97 -4.61 -21.68
N GLY A 289 18.69 -5.46 -20.94
CA GLY A 289 18.59 -5.55 -19.49
C GLY A 289 18.92 -4.25 -18.77
N THR A 290 19.93 -3.52 -19.24
CA THR A 290 20.26 -2.18 -18.72
C THR A 290 19.09 -1.21 -18.91
N ILE A 291 18.46 -1.22 -20.10
CA ILE A 291 17.29 -0.39 -20.39
C ILE A 291 16.12 -0.76 -19.47
N ALA A 292 15.84 -2.05 -19.32
CA ALA A 292 14.78 -2.56 -18.44
C ALA A 292 14.98 -2.11 -16.98
N VAL A 293 16.19 -2.25 -16.44
CA VAL A 293 16.53 -1.81 -15.08
C VAL A 293 16.33 -0.30 -14.93
N VAL A 294 16.83 0.52 -15.87
CA VAL A 294 16.66 1.98 -15.82
C VAL A 294 15.19 2.38 -15.82
N VAL A 295 14.38 1.80 -16.71
CA VAL A 295 12.95 2.17 -16.81
C VAL A 295 12.17 1.75 -15.58
N LEU A 296 12.39 0.54 -15.06
CA LEU A 296 11.72 0.10 -13.82
C LEU A 296 12.24 0.83 -12.57
N LEU A 297 13.50 1.30 -12.58
CA LEU A 297 14.04 2.17 -11.54
C LEU A 297 13.30 3.52 -11.53
N VAL A 298 13.02 4.12 -12.70
CA VAL A 298 12.20 5.35 -12.75
C VAL A 298 10.81 5.13 -12.11
N GLY A 299 10.22 3.96 -12.34
CA GLY A 299 8.96 3.56 -11.69
C GLY A 299 9.10 3.46 -10.17
N LEU A 300 10.20 2.87 -9.72
CA LEU A 300 10.53 2.74 -8.31
C LEU A 300 10.67 4.11 -7.64
N LEU A 301 11.33 5.09 -8.28
CA LEU A 301 11.46 6.45 -7.75
C LEU A 301 10.11 7.13 -7.52
N SER A 302 9.12 6.85 -8.38
CA SER A 302 7.75 7.33 -8.20
C SER A 302 7.11 6.73 -6.94
N ILE A 303 7.30 5.42 -6.72
CA ILE A 303 6.78 4.73 -5.52
C ILE A 303 7.48 5.19 -4.25
N MET A 304 8.79 5.39 -4.27
CA MET A 304 9.52 5.96 -3.15
C MET A 304 8.97 7.34 -2.76
N ALA A 305 8.60 8.17 -3.75
CA ALA A 305 8.01 9.47 -3.49
C ALA A 305 6.63 9.35 -2.83
N ILE A 306 5.80 8.40 -3.28
CA ILE A 306 4.50 8.07 -2.67
C ILE A 306 4.69 7.61 -1.21
N ASN A 307 5.68 6.74 -0.96
CA ASN A 307 5.96 6.21 0.36
C ASN A 307 6.46 7.30 1.33
N GLN A 308 7.35 8.18 0.87
CA GLN A 308 7.81 9.32 1.67
C GLN A 308 6.68 10.32 1.95
N TYR A 309 5.83 10.58 0.95
CA TYR A 309 4.69 11.47 1.09
C TYR A 309 3.68 10.94 2.13
N GLY A 310 3.21 9.71 1.97
CA GLY A 310 2.25 9.09 2.90
C GLY A 310 2.84 8.85 4.30
N GLY A 311 4.12 8.48 4.39
CA GLY A 311 4.82 8.36 5.68
C GLY A 311 4.92 9.69 6.42
N SER A 312 5.17 10.79 5.69
CA SER A 312 5.16 12.15 6.22
C SER A 312 3.77 12.55 6.76
N LEU A 313 2.70 12.34 5.97
CA LEU A 313 1.33 12.60 6.40
C LEU A 313 0.96 11.77 7.64
N THR A 314 1.36 10.51 7.68
CA THR A 314 1.06 9.60 8.78
C THR A 314 1.74 10.04 10.06
N MET A 315 3.02 10.43 10.01
CA MET A 315 3.71 10.99 11.18
C MET A 315 3.06 12.28 11.68
N ILE A 316 2.70 13.20 10.79
CA ILE A 316 2.00 14.43 11.17
C ILE A 316 0.67 14.10 11.85
N SER A 317 -0.09 13.16 11.29
CA SER A 317 -1.39 12.72 11.83
C SER A 317 -1.23 12.09 13.22
N ILE A 318 -0.23 11.22 13.41
CA ILE A 318 0.07 10.61 14.71
C ILE A 318 0.37 11.72 15.74
N VAL A 319 1.26 12.65 15.42
CA VAL A 319 1.63 13.74 16.35
C VAL A 319 0.43 14.63 16.63
N ASP A 320 -0.35 15.00 15.61
CA ASP A 320 -1.57 15.80 15.74
C ASP A 320 -2.56 15.20 16.75
N SER A 321 -2.66 13.87 16.78
CA SER A 321 -3.56 13.17 17.70
C SER A 321 -3.17 13.35 19.17
N PHE A 322 -1.89 13.59 19.47
CA PHE A 322 -1.42 13.87 20.83
C PHE A 322 -1.31 15.36 21.14
N ARG A 323 -0.98 16.17 20.13
CA ARG A 323 -0.83 17.62 20.24
C ARG A 323 -1.18 18.25 18.90
N PRO A 324 -2.14 19.20 18.84
CA PRO A 324 -2.51 19.85 17.59
C PRO A 324 -1.31 20.40 16.84
N VAL A 325 -1.15 20.00 15.57
CA VAL A 325 -0.07 20.45 14.69
C VAL A 325 -0.66 21.19 13.51
N LYS A 326 -0.19 22.42 13.27
CA LYS A 326 -0.45 23.11 11.99
C LYS A 326 0.54 22.57 10.95
N PRO A 327 0.11 21.92 9.86
CA PRO A 327 1.01 21.46 8.83
C PRO A 327 1.75 22.65 8.22
N THR A 328 3.08 22.67 8.32
CA THR A 328 3.93 23.69 7.69
C THR A 328 4.95 23.01 6.77
N ARG A 329 5.54 23.77 5.85
CA ARG A 329 6.65 23.28 5.02
C ARG A 329 7.80 22.75 5.86
N THR A 330 8.12 23.42 6.97
CA THR A 330 9.17 22.99 7.90
C THR A 330 8.88 21.62 8.49
N ILE A 331 7.65 21.39 8.97
CA ILE A 331 7.26 20.08 9.51
C ILE A 331 7.36 19.00 8.42
N ARG A 332 6.90 19.28 7.20
CA ARG A 332 6.99 18.34 6.07
C ARG A 332 8.44 17.98 5.73
N VAL A 333 9.35 18.95 5.74
CA VAL A 333 10.79 18.70 5.52
C VAL A 333 11.38 17.87 6.65
N VAL A 334 11.03 18.16 7.91
CA VAL A 334 11.50 17.41 9.08
C VAL A 334 11.03 15.96 9.03
N THR A 335 9.75 15.71 8.76
CA THR A 335 9.21 14.34 8.68
C THR A 335 9.78 13.56 7.50
N ILE A 336 9.99 14.18 6.34
CA ILE A 336 10.70 13.54 5.22
C ILE A 336 12.16 13.21 5.60
N GLY A 337 12.84 14.12 6.31
CA GLY A 337 14.19 13.87 6.83
C GLY A 337 14.24 12.68 7.81
N ILE A 338 13.25 12.57 8.69
CA ILE A 338 13.11 11.42 9.60
C ILE A 338 12.91 10.12 8.81
N MET A 339 12.07 10.11 7.77
CA MET A 339 11.91 8.94 6.88
C MET A 339 13.23 8.55 6.23
N LEU A 340 13.97 9.53 5.68
CA LEU A 340 15.24 9.28 4.99
C LEU A 340 16.27 8.61 5.93
N VAL A 341 16.43 9.14 7.14
CA VAL A 341 17.35 8.60 8.15
C VAL A 341 16.91 7.22 8.62
N THR A 342 15.62 7.05 8.90
CA THR A 342 15.05 5.77 9.37
C THR A 342 15.24 4.68 8.32
N VAL A 343 14.80 4.95 7.09
CA VAL A 343 14.90 4.00 5.97
C VAL A 343 16.35 3.71 5.62
N GLY A 344 17.23 4.71 5.63
CA GLY A 344 18.66 4.51 5.38
C GLY A 344 19.34 3.65 6.46
N THR A 345 18.93 3.83 7.72
CA THR A 345 19.45 3.03 8.84
C THR A 345 18.98 1.58 8.73
N VAL A 346 17.68 1.37 8.50
CA VAL A 346 17.11 0.02 8.38
C VAL A 346 17.64 -0.69 7.14
N SER A 347 17.72 -0.03 5.99
CA SER A 347 18.24 -0.64 4.75
C SER A 347 19.71 -1.06 4.89
N THR A 348 20.53 -0.23 5.56
CA THR A 348 21.92 -0.57 5.86
C THR A 348 22.03 -1.77 6.81
N ALA A 349 21.15 -1.85 7.81
CA ALA A 349 21.13 -2.96 8.77
C ALA A 349 20.68 -4.28 8.14
N VAL A 350 19.71 -4.23 7.21
CA VAL A 350 19.18 -5.40 6.51
C VAL A 350 20.17 -5.91 5.45
N GLY A 351 20.68 -5.00 4.60
CA GLY A 351 21.53 -5.35 3.48
C GLY A 351 20.80 -6.03 2.33
N ILE A 352 21.35 -5.95 1.11
CA ILE A 352 20.69 -6.47 -0.09
C ILE A 352 20.57 -7.99 -0.10
N ASP A 353 21.53 -8.69 0.50
CA ASP A 353 21.56 -10.15 0.55
C ASP A 353 20.38 -10.75 1.33
N GLN A 354 19.79 -9.98 2.26
CA GLN A 354 18.62 -10.40 3.04
C GLN A 354 17.30 -9.88 2.48
N PHE A 355 17.30 -9.28 1.27
CA PHE A 355 16.11 -8.64 0.71
C PHE A 355 14.90 -9.57 0.67
N ASN A 356 15.02 -10.79 0.15
CA ASN A 356 13.89 -11.72 0.03
C ASN A 356 13.28 -12.04 1.40
N TRP A 357 14.13 -12.33 2.39
CA TRP A 357 13.70 -12.66 3.75
C TRP A 357 13.04 -11.46 4.44
N PHE A 358 13.68 -10.28 4.36
CA PHE A 358 13.14 -9.05 4.95
C PHE A 358 11.80 -8.69 4.31
N PHE A 359 11.74 -8.65 2.98
CA PHE A 359 10.56 -8.20 2.27
C PHE A 359 9.38 -9.15 2.46
N ALA A 360 9.61 -10.47 2.39
CA ALA A 360 8.59 -11.48 2.67
C ALA A 360 7.99 -11.30 4.07
N ASN A 361 8.83 -11.22 5.11
CA ASN A 361 8.37 -11.16 6.49
C ASN A 361 7.73 -9.81 6.83
N VAL A 362 8.25 -8.69 6.32
CA VAL A 362 7.64 -7.37 6.52
C VAL A 362 6.23 -7.33 5.94
N VAL A 363 6.05 -7.78 4.70
CA VAL A 363 4.72 -7.79 4.06
C VAL A 363 3.78 -8.72 4.81
N VAL A 364 4.19 -9.95 5.16
CA VAL A 364 3.34 -10.92 5.87
C VAL A 364 2.93 -10.40 7.26
N VAL A 365 3.86 -9.84 8.04
CA VAL A 365 3.53 -9.26 9.35
C VAL A 365 2.57 -8.08 9.22
N LEU A 366 2.81 -7.19 8.25
CA LEU A 366 1.89 -6.07 7.98
C LEU A 366 0.51 -6.55 7.53
N THR A 367 0.45 -7.65 6.78
CA THR A 367 -0.81 -8.29 6.37
C THR A 367 -1.65 -8.64 7.58
N TYR A 368 -1.05 -9.32 8.56
CA TYR A 368 -1.71 -9.66 9.82
C TYR A 368 -2.18 -8.43 10.59
N LEU A 369 -1.42 -7.34 10.56
CA LEU A 369 -1.80 -6.11 11.25
C LEU A 369 -2.92 -5.35 10.51
N PHE A 370 -3.02 -5.46 9.20
CA PHE A 370 -4.06 -4.79 8.41
C PHE A 370 -5.33 -5.60 8.22
N ILE A 371 -5.31 -6.93 8.33
CA ILE A 371 -6.51 -7.78 8.21
C ILE A 371 -7.65 -7.36 9.16
N PRO A 372 -7.42 -7.17 10.48
CA PRO A 372 -8.50 -6.79 11.37
C PRO A 372 -8.96 -5.36 11.09
N TRP A 373 -8.02 -4.45 10.78
CA TRP A 373 -8.33 -3.06 10.46
C TRP A 373 -9.19 -2.95 9.20
N THR A 374 -8.83 -3.66 8.12
CA THR A 374 -9.59 -3.63 6.86
C THR A 374 -11.00 -4.15 7.08
N ALA A 375 -11.17 -5.25 7.83
CA ALA A 375 -12.48 -5.79 8.13
C ALA A 375 -13.35 -4.80 8.92
N ILE A 376 -12.79 -4.22 9.99
CA ILE A 376 -13.50 -3.26 10.86
C ILE A 376 -13.91 -2.02 10.07
N ASN A 377 -12.98 -1.42 9.34
CA ASN A 377 -13.25 -0.19 8.59
C ASN A 377 -14.28 -0.42 7.48
N LEU A 378 -14.16 -1.50 6.70
CA LEU A 378 -15.11 -1.80 5.63
C LEU A 378 -16.49 -2.17 6.18
N VAL A 379 -16.56 -2.94 7.27
CA VAL A 379 -17.83 -3.24 7.95
C VAL A 379 -18.50 -1.97 8.45
N ASP A 380 -17.72 -1.07 9.06
CA ASP A 380 -18.23 0.21 9.52
C ASP A 380 -18.80 1.04 8.37
N PHE A 381 -18.01 1.22 7.31
CA PHE A 381 -18.37 2.05 6.18
C PHE A 381 -19.56 1.51 5.41
N PHE A 382 -19.58 0.22 5.07
CA PHE A 382 -20.61 -0.34 4.19
C PHE A 382 -21.87 -0.82 4.91
N PHE A 383 -21.76 -1.28 6.16
CA PHE A 383 -22.88 -1.93 6.85
C PHE A 383 -23.41 -1.14 8.05
N VAL A 384 -22.53 -0.56 8.87
CA VAL A 384 -22.91 0.15 10.11
C VAL A 384 -23.33 1.58 9.81
N ARG A 385 -22.37 2.42 9.41
CA ARG A 385 -22.55 3.86 9.15
C ARG A 385 -23.00 4.16 7.74
N ARG A 386 -22.77 3.23 6.80
CA ARG A 386 -23.22 3.34 5.40
C ARG A 386 -22.76 4.67 4.79
N GLY A 387 -21.50 5.03 4.95
CA GLY A 387 -20.94 6.29 4.43
C GLY A 387 -21.39 7.58 5.13
N GLN A 388 -22.21 7.52 6.19
CA GLN A 388 -22.70 8.72 6.90
C GLN A 388 -21.86 9.01 8.15
N TYR A 389 -21.00 10.02 8.06
CA TYR A 389 -20.09 10.43 9.14
C TYR A 389 -20.19 11.93 9.36
N VAL A 390 -20.15 12.35 10.63
CA VAL A 390 -19.99 13.77 10.98
C VAL A 390 -18.51 14.11 10.86
N VAL A 391 -18.12 14.85 9.82
CA VAL A 391 -16.71 15.08 9.44
C VAL A 391 -16.00 15.95 10.46
N LYS A 392 -16.60 17.03 10.94
CA LYS A 392 -16.01 17.91 11.96
C LYS A 392 -15.69 17.17 13.24
N GLU A 393 -16.53 16.21 13.62
CA GLU A 393 -16.34 15.42 14.84
C GLU A 393 -15.17 14.43 14.73
N ILE A 394 -14.71 14.08 13.53
CA ILE A 394 -13.49 13.28 13.30
C ILE A 394 -12.24 14.05 13.78
N PHE A 395 -12.28 15.37 13.74
CA PHE A 395 -11.18 16.24 14.19
C PHE A 395 -11.38 16.75 15.63
N ASN A 396 -12.52 16.43 16.26
CA ASN A 396 -12.82 16.83 17.62
C ASN A 396 -12.38 15.77 18.63
N GLN A 397 -11.30 16.05 19.38
CA GLN A 397 -10.77 15.16 20.43
C GLN A 397 -11.79 14.82 21.54
N HIS A 398 -12.79 15.67 21.76
CA HIS A 398 -13.88 15.49 22.73
C HIS A 398 -15.22 15.23 22.04
N GLY A 399 -15.19 14.84 20.76
CA GLY A 399 -16.37 14.64 19.94
C GLY A 399 -17.05 13.28 20.13
N ILE A 400 -18.09 13.04 19.35
CA ILE A 400 -18.96 11.86 19.43
C ILE A 400 -18.24 10.52 19.19
N TYR A 401 -17.11 10.51 18.45
CA TYR A 401 -16.32 9.29 18.22
C TYR A 401 -15.45 8.91 19.43
N GLY A 402 -15.37 9.80 20.42
CA GLY A 402 -14.62 9.61 21.64
C GLY A 402 -13.11 9.56 21.43
N ARG A 403 -12.38 9.63 22.54
CA ARG A 403 -10.92 9.54 22.53
C ARG A 403 -10.43 8.11 22.27
N TRP A 404 -11.16 7.13 22.80
CA TRP A 404 -10.90 5.70 22.64
C TRP A 404 -12.16 4.98 22.15
N GLY A 405 -12.15 4.53 20.90
CA GLY A 405 -13.24 3.76 20.30
C GLY A 405 -13.13 2.30 20.71
N TRP A 406 -13.64 1.94 21.89
CA TRP A 406 -13.49 0.59 22.44
C TRP A 406 -13.99 -0.50 21.49
N ARG A 407 -15.03 -0.21 20.70
CA ARG A 407 -15.64 -1.15 19.73
C ARG A 407 -14.64 -1.61 18.67
N GLY A 408 -13.95 -0.67 18.02
CA GLY A 408 -12.92 -0.98 17.03
C GLY A 408 -11.68 -1.58 17.67
N ASN A 409 -11.18 -0.98 18.75
CA ASN A 409 -9.94 -1.46 19.40
C ASN A 409 -10.07 -2.88 19.96
N LEU A 410 -11.19 -3.21 20.62
CA LEU A 410 -11.42 -4.54 21.16
C LEU A 410 -11.65 -5.58 20.05
N ALA A 411 -12.42 -5.24 19.01
CA ALA A 411 -12.60 -6.12 17.87
C ALA A 411 -11.28 -6.40 17.13
N TYR A 412 -10.41 -5.39 17.02
CA TYR A 412 -9.08 -5.52 16.44
C TYR A 412 -8.20 -6.45 17.28
N ALA A 413 -8.13 -6.22 18.60
CA ALA A 413 -7.31 -7.04 19.50
C ALA A 413 -7.77 -8.51 19.52
N ILE A 414 -9.08 -8.76 19.59
CA ILE A 414 -9.63 -10.12 19.54
C ILE A 414 -9.39 -10.75 18.16
N GLY A 415 -9.61 -10.02 17.08
CA GLY A 415 -9.34 -10.50 15.72
C GLY A 415 -7.88 -10.91 15.53
N LEU A 416 -6.94 -10.08 16.01
CA LEU A 416 -5.51 -10.37 15.97
C LEU A 416 -5.16 -11.59 16.83
N ALA A 417 -5.70 -11.70 18.04
CA ALA A 417 -5.47 -12.83 18.93
C ALA A 417 -6.03 -14.15 18.37
N CYS A 418 -7.21 -14.13 17.75
CA CYS A 418 -7.81 -15.31 17.11
C CYS A 418 -7.07 -15.75 15.85
N MET A 419 -6.42 -14.80 15.17
CA MET A 419 -5.62 -15.05 13.98
C MET A 419 -4.25 -15.66 14.31
N ALA A 420 -3.65 -15.29 15.45
CA ALA A 420 -2.29 -15.69 15.83
C ALA A 420 -2.01 -17.20 15.75
N PRO A 421 -2.93 -18.11 16.16
CA PRO A 421 -2.70 -19.55 16.04
C PRO A 421 -2.53 -20.08 14.60
N PHE A 422 -2.92 -19.29 13.59
CA PHE A 422 -2.93 -19.67 12.17
C PHE A 422 -1.86 -18.93 11.35
N MET A 423 -1.07 -18.05 11.98
CA MET A 423 -0.04 -17.27 11.29
C MET A 423 1.20 -18.10 11.00
N VAL A 424 1.89 -17.77 9.90
CA VAL A 424 3.18 -18.32 9.52
C VAL A 424 4.09 -17.17 9.07
N VAL A 425 5.04 -16.81 9.94
CA VAL A 425 6.11 -15.85 9.67
C VAL A 425 7.41 -16.63 9.49
N THR A 426 7.88 -16.73 8.26
CA THR A 426 9.02 -17.58 7.86
C THR A 426 10.26 -17.35 8.73
N GLY A 427 10.63 -18.38 9.49
CA GLY A 427 11.80 -18.37 10.37
C GLY A 427 11.63 -17.59 11.68
N LEU A 428 10.46 -17.01 11.95
CA LEU A 428 10.20 -16.21 13.16
C LEU A 428 9.08 -16.78 14.03
N PHE A 429 7.98 -17.23 13.43
CA PHE A 429 6.81 -17.70 14.17
C PHE A 429 5.94 -18.62 13.34
N VAL A 430 5.54 -19.76 13.91
CA VAL A 430 4.49 -20.62 13.34
C VAL A 430 3.46 -20.84 14.43
N GLY A 431 2.21 -20.46 14.16
CA GLY A 431 1.12 -20.65 15.11
C GLY A 431 0.82 -22.14 15.32
N PRO A 432 0.38 -22.57 16.51
CA PRO A 432 0.18 -23.99 16.82
C PRO A 432 -0.84 -24.70 15.90
N VAL A 433 -1.83 -23.98 15.38
CA VAL A 433 -2.79 -24.57 14.43
C VAL A 433 -2.16 -24.66 13.05
N ALA A 434 -1.46 -23.62 12.58
CA ALA A 434 -0.72 -23.67 11.33
C ALA A 434 0.31 -24.80 11.32
N ASP A 435 1.03 -25.00 12.42
CA ASP A 435 2.00 -26.09 12.61
C ASP A 435 1.33 -27.47 12.46
N SER A 436 0.18 -27.67 13.13
CA SER A 436 -0.62 -28.90 12.99
C SER A 436 -1.17 -29.16 11.58
N LEU A 437 -1.28 -28.10 10.76
CA LEU A 437 -1.68 -28.16 9.36
C LEU A 437 -0.49 -28.28 8.40
N GLY A 438 0.72 -28.50 8.90
CA GLY A 438 1.94 -28.61 8.09
C GLY A 438 2.50 -27.27 7.61
N GLY A 439 2.29 -26.19 8.38
CA GLY A 439 2.77 -24.85 8.05
C GLY A 439 1.86 -24.07 7.10
N VAL A 440 0.59 -24.47 6.99
CA VAL A 440 -0.40 -23.77 6.15
C VAL A 440 -0.92 -22.52 6.87
N ASP A 441 -0.69 -21.36 6.27
CA ASP A 441 -1.23 -20.09 6.77
C ASP A 441 -2.71 -19.93 6.39
N CYS A 442 -3.59 -19.91 7.40
CA CYS A 442 -5.02 -19.65 7.23
C CYS A 442 -5.50 -18.42 8.01
N SER A 443 -4.55 -17.60 8.49
CA SER A 443 -4.77 -16.44 9.35
C SER A 443 -5.81 -15.46 8.80
N ILE A 444 -5.76 -15.16 7.50
CA ILE A 444 -6.64 -14.20 6.84
C ILE A 444 -8.11 -14.61 6.84
N PHE A 445 -8.38 -15.91 6.71
CA PHE A 445 -9.73 -16.46 6.71
C PHE A 445 -10.36 -16.49 8.11
N VAL A 446 -9.55 -16.30 9.15
CA VAL A 446 -10.01 -16.17 10.55
C VAL A 446 -10.11 -14.69 10.93
N GLY A 447 -9.06 -13.90 10.67
CA GLY A 447 -8.96 -12.52 11.10
C GLY A 447 -10.05 -11.63 10.51
N LEU A 448 -10.36 -11.77 9.21
CA LEU A 448 -11.40 -10.98 8.53
C LEU A 448 -12.80 -11.16 9.15
N PRO A 449 -13.38 -12.38 9.21
CA PRO A 449 -14.71 -12.56 9.76
C PRO A 449 -14.79 -12.28 11.26
N VAL A 450 -13.76 -12.62 12.04
CA VAL A 450 -13.76 -12.38 13.49
C VAL A 450 -13.75 -10.89 13.80
N ALA A 451 -12.80 -10.13 13.22
CA ALA A 451 -12.70 -8.69 13.50
C ALA A 451 -13.94 -7.92 12.98
N GLY A 452 -14.35 -8.19 11.74
CA GLY A 452 -15.52 -7.56 11.14
C GLY A 452 -16.82 -7.91 11.86
N GLY A 453 -17.03 -9.19 12.18
CA GLY A 453 -18.21 -9.68 12.88
C GLY A 453 -18.33 -9.14 14.30
N LEU A 454 -17.24 -9.12 15.06
CA LEU A 454 -17.22 -8.55 16.42
C LEU A 454 -17.48 -7.05 16.40
N TYR A 455 -16.84 -6.32 15.48
CA TYR A 455 -17.11 -4.88 15.35
C TYR A 455 -18.58 -4.63 15.01
N TRP A 456 -19.16 -5.38 14.07
CA TRP A 456 -20.58 -5.26 13.73
C TRP A 456 -21.49 -5.49 14.94
N ILE A 457 -21.17 -6.46 15.82
CA ILE A 457 -21.90 -6.72 17.05
C ILE A 457 -21.73 -5.56 18.03
N PHE A 458 -20.51 -5.11 18.30
CA PHE A 458 -20.23 -4.02 19.25
C PHE A 458 -20.82 -2.69 18.79
N ALA A 459 -20.85 -2.44 17.48
CA ALA A 459 -21.43 -1.28 16.84
C ALA A 459 -22.95 -1.16 17.02
N ARG A 460 -23.66 -2.23 17.41
CA ARG A 460 -25.11 -2.17 17.71
C ARG A 460 -25.44 -1.25 18.89
N SER A 461 -24.45 -0.90 19.71
CA SER A 461 -24.60 0.04 20.82
C SER A 461 -24.43 1.52 20.41
N LEU A 462 -24.26 1.84 19.12
CA LEU A 462 -24.13 3.21 18.63
C LEU A 462 -25.50 3.87 18.42
N ASP A 463 -25.61 5.16 18.78
CA ASP A 463 -26.79 5.98 18.44
C ASP A 463 -26.68 6.55 17.02
N LEU A 464 -26.89 5.68 16.03
CA LEU A 464 -26.85 6.05 14.61
C LEU A 464 -27.94 7.06 14.22
N ALA A 465 -29.04 7.16 14.99
CA ALA A 465 -30.11 8.09 14.69
C ALA A 465 -29.66 9.53 14.93
N THR A 466 -29.00 9.77 16.07
CA THR A 466 -28.39 11.07 16.40
C THR A 466 -27.26 11.41 15.43
N GLU A 467 -26.35 10.48 15.15
CA GLU A 467 -25.27 10.73 14.19
C GLU A 467 -25.81 11.14 12.81
N ARG A 468 -26.81 10.44 12.28
CA ARG A 468 -27.43 10.79 11.00
C ARG A 468 -28.11 12.16 11.00
N ARG A 469 -28.66 12.59 12.13
CA ARG A 469 -29.20 13.95 12.28
C ARG A 469 -28.07 14.98 12.19
N MET A 470 -26.98 14.77 12.92
CA MET A 470 -25.80 15.64 12.89
C MET A 470 -25.16 15.73 11.51
N VAL A 471 -25.11 14.61 10.75
CA VAL A 471 -24.63 14.62 9.36
C VAL A 471 -25.46 15.56 8.47
N ARG A 472 -26.79 15.51 8.60
CA ARG A 472 -27.69 16.39 7.83
C ARG A 472 -27.54 17.86 8.23
N GLU A 473 -27.32 18.13 9.52
CA GLU A 473 -27.09 19.48 10.04
C GLU A 473 -25.74 20.04 9.61
N GLU A 474 -24.71 19.19 9.52
CA GLU A 474 -23.36 19.58 9.10
C GLU A 474 -23.29 19.96 7.61
N GLY A 475 -24.01 19.24 6.74
CA GLY A 475 -24.14 19.56 5.32
C GLY A 475 -22.85 19.48 4.50
N LEU A 476 -21.78 18.86 5.02
CA LEU A 476 -20.49 18.72 4.32
C LEU A 476 -20.45 17.53 3.34
N LEU A 477 -21.27 16.51 3.58
CA LEU A 477 -21.35 15.33 2.72
C LEU A 477 -22.56 15.42 1.80
N ALA A 478 -22.39 14.99 0.54
CA ALA A 478 -23.51 14.85 -0.37
C ALA A 478 -24.44 13.70 0.08
N PRO A 479 -25.76 13.76 -0.23
CA PRO A 479 -26.63 12.61 -0.04
C PRO A 479 -26.10 11.41 -0.82
N LEU A 480 -26.02 10.25 -0.17
CA LEU A 480 -25.57 9.01 -0.81
C LEU A 480 -26.59 8.54 -1.85
N HIS A 481 -26.09 8.07 -3.00
CA HIS A 481 -26.87 7.49 -4.09
C HIS A 481 -26.76 5.96 -4.12
#